data_AF-A0A6A6FSF0-F1
#
_entry.id   AF-A0A6A6FSF0-F1
#
_cell.length_a   1.000
_cell.length_b   1.000
_cell.length_c   1.000
_cell.angle_alpha   90.00
_cell.angle_beta   90.00
_cell.angle_gamma   90.00
#
_symmetry.space_group_name_H-M   'P 1'
#
loop_
_entity.id
_entity.type
_entity.pdbx_description
1 polymer ?
#
loop_
_entity_poly.entity_id
_entity_poly.type
_entity_poly.pdbx_seq_one_letter_code
_entity_poly.pdbx_strand_id
1 'polypeptide(L)'
;MQFGILTSLCAVAASAAAQTVLPPKTAPAAPGAVWLYTAFVDCENSLFEMQTPRGIRTAIPIVGGNFTGPHLSGKILDLGADWGLTDPQTGLFSADTRYNLQTHDGANLFLQTSGNTNPDGTSHLRVIIETGDDRYYWLNNLVAFGLLQLVATFETYVTLRIDVWHLEGPKYSGTFVNGTKYGL
;
A
#
# COMPACT_ATOMS: atom_id res chain seq x y z
N MET A 1 50.03 71.47 24.92
CA MET A 1 48.56 71.43 24.98
C MET A 1 48.07 70.24 24.15
N GLN A 2 47.00 69.61 24.61
CA GLN A 2 46.75 68.16 24.56
C GLN A 2 45.81 67.77 23.40
N PHE A 3 46.22 66.72 22.66
CA PHE A 3 45.45 65.60 22.07
C PHE A 3 44.26 65.81 21.11
N GLY A 4 44.21 64.89 20.12
CA GLY A 4 42.95 64.41 19.54
C GLY A 4 43.09 63.62 18.24
N ILE A 5 43.70 62.41 18.26
CA ILE A 5 43.59 61.46 17.14
C ILE A 5 42.30 60.66 17.34
N LEU A 6 41.32 60.82 16.44
CA LEU A 6 40.12 59.99 16.38
C LEU A 6 40.46 58.66 15.69
N THR A 7 40.61 57.60 16.48
CA THR A 7 40.57 56.22 15.99
C THR A 7 39.11 55.80 15.81
N SER A 8 38.68 55.67 14.56
CA SER A 8 37.39 55.07 14.22
C SER A 8 37.46 53.55 14.43
N LEU A 9 36.77 53.04 15.44
CA LEU A 9 36.59 51.61 15.67
C LEU A 9 35.41 51.12 14.83
N CYS A 10 35.67 50.45 13.70
CA CYS A 10 34.63 49.67 13.01
C CYS A 10 34.28 48.44 13.85
N ALA A 11 33.13 48.47 14.52
CA ALA A 11 32.58 47.28 15.17
C ALA A 11 32.00 46.33 14.11
N VAL A 12 32.71 45.23 13.83
CA VAL A 12 32.14 44.11 13.06
C VAL A 12 31.18 43.37 14.00
N ALA A 13 29.88 43.64 13.88
CA ALA A 13 28.87 42.83 14.55
C ALA A 13 28.78 41.47 13.82
N ALA A 14 29.50 40.47 14.33
CA ALA A 14 29.31 39.09 13.91
C ALA A 14 27.91 38.64 14.37
N SER A 15 26.94 38.63 13.45
CA SER A 15 25.65 37.99 13.66
C SER A 15 25.86 36.49 13.78
N ALA A 16 26.05 35.98 15.00
CA ALA A 16 25.96 34.56 15.27
C ALA A 16 24.52 34.12 15.01
N ALA A 17 24.27 33.48 13.87
CA ALA A 17 23.01 32.80 13.64
C ALA A 17 22.83 31.76 14.74
N ALA A 18 21.86 31.98 15.62
CA ALA A 18 21.49 31.01 16.64
C ALA A 18 21.07 29.72 15.93
N GLN A 19 21.91 28.68 16.02
CA GLN A 19 21.53 27.36 15.56
C GLN A 19 20.40 26.86 16.45
N THR A 20 19.23 26.64 15.86
CA THR A 20 18.12 25.99 16.54
C THR A 20 18.52 24.56 16.88
N VAL A 21 18.78 24.29 18.15
CA VAL A 21 19.00 22.93 18.63
C VAL A 21 17.66 22.21 18.55
N LEU A 22 17.53 21.27 17.62
CA LEU A 22 16.35 20.43 17.52
C LEU A 22 16.22 19.56 18.78
N PRO A 23 14.99 19.29 19.26
CA PRO A 23 14.79 18.43 20.41
C PRO A 23 15.40 17.04 20.17
N PRO A 24 15.81 16.33 21.23
CA PRO A 24 16.32 14.97 21.11
C PRO A 24 15.32 14.09 20.37
N LYS A 25 15.80 13.35 19.38
CA LYS A 25 14.99 12.45 18.56
C LYS A 25 14.52 11.28 19.42
N THR A 26 13.25 11.29 19.84
CA THR A 26 12.59 10.13 20.43
C THR A 26 12.14 9.16 19.34
N ALA A 27 12.06 7.86 19.66
CA ALA A 27 11.47 6.90 18.74
C ALA A 27 9.97 7.24 18.56
N PRO A 28 9.46 7.32 17.33
CA PRO A 28 8.04 7.57 17.10
C PRO A 28 7.20 6.36 17.54
N ALA A 29 5.98 6.63 18.00
CA ALA A 29 4.98 5.58 18.16
C ALA A 29 4.59 5.04 16.77
N ALA A 30 4.49 3.71 16.64
CA ALA A 30 4.01 3.11 15.40
C ALA A 30 2.53 3.47 15.18
N PRO A 31 2.10 3.73 13.93
CA PRO A 31 0.68 3.89 13.64
C PRO A 31 -0.08 2.58 13.88
N GLY A 32 -1.36 2.68 14.23
CA GLY A 32 -2.24 1.51 14.32
C GLY A 32 -2.58 0.94 12.93
N ALA A 33 -3.13 -0.27 12.92
CA ALA A 33 -3.64 -0.94 11.74
C ALA A 33 -5.10 -1.35 11.96
N VAL A 34 -5.97 -1.04 11.01
CA VAL A 34 -7.40 -1.36 11.05
C VAL A 34 -7.73 -2.38 9.97
N TRP A 35 -8.41 -3.45 10.36
CA TRP A 35 -8.80 -4.52 9.43
C TRP A 35 -9.86 -4.01 8.46
N LEU A 36 -9.58 -4.14 7.16
CA LEU A 36 -10.45 -3.66 6.09
C LEU A 36 -11.33 -4.80 5.56
N TYR A 37 -10.71 -5.91 5.15
CA TYR A 37 -11.38 -7.14 4.73
C TYR A 37 -10.38 -8.31 4.67
N THR A 38 -10.93 -9.52 4.60
CA THR A 38 -10.19 -10.71 4.16
C THR A 38 -10.71 -11.14 2.79
N ALA A 39 -9.80 -11.46 1.87
CA ALA A 39 -10.11 -11.98 0.56
C ALA A 39 -9.61 -13.42 0.40
N PHE A 40 -10.41 -14.27 -0.24
CA PHE A 40 -9.98 -15.54 -0.81
C PHE A 40 -9.92 -15.35 -2.31
N VAL A 41 -8.73 -15.51 -2.90
CA VAL A 41 -8.45 -15.24 -4.31
C VAL A 41 -8.14 -16.55 -5.01
N ASP A 42 -8.90 -16.86 -6.05
CA ASP A 42 -8.68 -18.04 -6.86
C ASP A 42 -7.83 -17.68 -8.08
N CYS A 43 -6.72 -18.39 -8.23
CA CYS A 43 -5.74 -18.16 -9.30
C CYS A 43 -5.51 -19.46 -10.07
N GLU A 44 -5.54 -19.40 -11.40
CA GLU A 44 -5.19 -20.56 -12.24
C GLU A 44 -3.69 -20.80 -12.30
N ASN A 45 -3.31 -21.90 -12.95
CA ASN A 45 -1.93 -22.18 -13.32
C ASN A 45 -1.32 -21.03 -14.15
N SER A 46 0.00 -20.85 -14.04
CA SER A 46 0.71 -19.81 -14.79
C SER A 46 0.58 -20.05 -16.30
N LEU A 47 0.24 -18.99 -17.03
CA LEU A 47 0.13 -19.02 -18.50
C LEU A 47 1.45 -18.64 -19.18
N PHE A 48 2.32 -17.96 -18.44
CA PHE A 48 3.63 -17.53 -18.91
C PHE A 48 4.62 -17.68 -17.77
N GLU A 49 5.77 -18.26 -18.06
CA GLU A 49 6.92 -18.28 -17.16
C GLU A 49 8.20 -18.27 -18.00
N MET A 50 9.01 -17.22 -17.85
CA MET A 50 10.22 -17.08 -18.64
C MET A 50 11.28 -16.23 -17.94
N GLN A 51 12.54 -16.62 -18.08
CA GLN A 51 13.65 -15.76 -17.73
C GLN A 51 13.66 -14.49 -18.59
N THR A 52 13.66 -13.33 -17.94
CA THR A 52 13.76 -12.01 -18.56
C THR A 52 14.97 -11.25 -18.03
N PRO A 53 15.33 -10.07 -18.57
CA PRO A 53 16.43 -9.27 -18.02
C PRO A 53 16.25 -8.85 -16.56
N ARG A 54 15.03 -8.90 -16.01
CA ARG A 54 14.73 -8.51 -14.62
C ARG A 54 14.57 -9.69 -13.65
N GLY A 55 14.52 -10.92 -14.16
CA GLY A 55 14.19 -12.13 -13.38
C GLY A 55 13.23 -13.05 -14.12
N ILE A 56 12.76 -14.09 -13.45
CA ILE A 56 11.77 -15.02 -14.02
C ILE A 56 10.40 -14.35 -13.90
N ARG A 57 9.82 -13.95 -15.03
CA ARG A 57 8.50 -13.33 -15.09
C ARG A 57 7.44 -14.41 -15.17
N THR A 58 6.45 -14.35 -14.29
CA THR A 58 5.30 -15.27 -14.29
C THR A 58 4.01 -14.48 -14.48
N ALA A 59 3.09 -14.98 -15.29
CA ALA A 59 1.73 -14.44 -15.40
C ALA A 59 0.71 -15.46 -14.86
N ILE A 60 -0.01 -15.09 -13.81
CA ILE A 60 -0.93 -15.95 -13.07
C ILE A 60 -2.34 -15.34 -13.16
N PRO A 61 -3.28 -15.96 -13.88
CA PRO A 61 -4.65 -15.44 -13.99
C PRO A 61 -5.35 -15.41 -12.63
N ILE A 62 -6.06 -14.32 -12.35
CA ILE A 62 -6.96 -14.21 -11.20
C ILE A 62 -8.38 -14.40 -11.73
N VAL A 63 -9.00 -15.51 -11.36
CA VAL A 63 -10.25 -15.99 -11.99
C VAL A 63 -11.47 -15.88 -11.07
N GLY A 64 -11.28 -15.41 -9.85
CA GLY A 64 -12.40 -15.14 -8.96
C GLY A 64 -12.04 -15.24 -7.49
N GLY A 65 -13.05 -15.59 -6.71
CA GLY A 65 -13.00 -15.61 -5.26
C GLY A 65 -13.96 -14.62 -4.61
N ASN A 66 -13.77 -14.35 -3.33
CA ASN A 66 -14.65 -13.52 -2.52
C ASN A 66 -13.88 -12.70 -1.49
N PHE A 67 -14.51 -11.65 -0.97
CA PHE A 67 -13.95 -10.88 0.14
C PHE A 67 -15.05 -10.46 1.12
N THR A 68 -14.69 -10.36 2.40
CA THR A 68 -15.59 -9.97 3.47
C THR A 68 -14.85 -9.16 4.55
N GLY A 69 -15.47 -8.08 4.99
CA GLY A 69 -15.02 -7.18 6.03
C GLY A 69 -16.20 -6.38 6.60
N PRO A 70 -15.96 -5.53 7.62
CA PRO A 70 -17.03 -4.81 8.33
C PRO A 70 -17.80 -3.82 7.45
N HIS A 71 -17.12 -3.22 6.46
CA HIS A 71 -17.71 -2.21 5.56
C HIS A 71 -17.62 -2.58 4.08
N LEU A 72 -16.99 -3.72 3.75
CA LEU A 72 -16.70 -4.13 2.39
C LEU A 72 -16.95 -5.64 2.26
N SER A 73 -17.85 -6.04 1.38
CA SER A 73 -18.06 -7.46 1.05
C SER A 73 -18.51 -7.61 -0.40
N GLY A 74 -18.19 -8.75 -1.01
CA GLY A 74 -18.51 -9.02 -2.41
C GLY A 74 -17.67 -10.14 -3.02
N LYS A 75 -17.48 -10.05 -4.33
CA LYS A 75 -16.77 -11.05 -5.14
C LYS A 75 -15.58 -10.45 -5.88
N ILE A 76 -14.60 -11.29 -6.17
CA ILE A 76 -13.52 -10.99 -7.10
C ILE A 76 -14.02 -11.35 -8.50
N LEU A 77 -13.79 -10.47 -9.47
CA LEU A 77 -14.18 -10.74 -10.85
C LEU A 77 -13.13 -11.63 -11.53
N ASP A 78 -13.58 -12.44 -12.48
CA ASP A 78 -12.73 -13.16 -13.43
C ASP A 78 -12.12 -12.17 -14.44
N LEU A 79 -11.25 -11.31 -13.92
CA LEU A 79 -10.59 -10.23 -14.64
C LEU A 79 -9.35 -9.78 -13.88
N GLY A 80 -8.19 -10.12 -14.43
CA GLY A 80 -6.91 -9.68 -13.92
C GLY A 80 -5.87 -10.79 -13.89
N ALA A 81 -4.67 -10.43 -13.46
CA ALA A 81 -3.60 -11.38 -13.23
C ALA A 81 -2.58 -10.81 -12.23
N ASP A 82 -1.73 -11.69 -11.73
CA ASP A 82 -0.44 -11.36 -11.14
C ASP A 82 0.64 -11.50 -12.21
N TRP A 83 1.34 -10.41 -12.53
CA TRP A 83 2.53 -10.41 -13.37
C TRP A 83 3.77 -10.45 -12.50
N GLY A 84 3.90 -11.44 -11.64
CA GLY A 84 4.98 -11.48 -10.66
C GLY A 84 6.38 -11.71 -11.25
N LEU A 85 7.37 -11.46 -10.43
CA LEU A 85 8.79 -11.56 -10.77
C LEU A 85 9.54 -12.33 -9.69
N THR A 86 10.15 -13.44 -10.06
CA THR A 86 11.05 -14.19 -9.17
C THR A 86 12.48 -13.74 -9.41
N ASP A 87 13.15 -13.34 -8.33
CA ASP A 87 14.59 -13.08 -8.34
C ASP A 87 15.35 -14.42 -8.47
N PRO A 88 16.12 -14.64 -9.55
CA PRO A 88 16.82 -15.90 -9.77
C PRO A 88 17.95 -16.16 -8.77
N GLN A 89 18.44 -15.15 -8.04
CA GLN A 89 19.49 -15.33 -7.03
C GLN A 89 18.93 -15.82 -5.70
N THR A 90 17.80 -15.27 -5.27
CA THR A 90 17.19 -15.58 -3.97
C THR A 90 16.04 -16.57 -4.06
N GLY A 91 15.43 -16.73 -5.24
CA GLY A 91 14.21 -17.50 -5.44
C GLY A 91 12.96 -16.79 -4.90
N LEU A 92 13.07 -15.56 -4.40
CA LEU A 92 11.94 -14.84 -3.83
C LEU A 92 11.06 -14.24 -4.93
N PHE A 93 9.76 -14.48 -4.81
CA PHE A 93 8.74 -13.95 -5.70
C PHE A 93 8.30 -12.56 -5.26
N SER A 94 8.02 -11.69 -6.23
CA SER A 94 7.43 -10.37 -6.02
C SER A 94 6.16 -10.25 -6.87
N ALA A 95 5.01 -10.09 -6.22
CA ALA A 95 3.71 -9.90 -6.87
C ALA A 95 3.61 -8.51 -7.53
N ASP A 96 2.91 -8.43 -8.66
CA ASP A 96 2.50 -7.19 -9.35
C ASP A 96 1.16 -7.44 -10.05
N THR A 97 0.07 -7.16 -9.35
CA THR A 97 -1.28 -7.54 -9.77
C THR A 97 -2.09 -6.33 -10.23
N ARG A 98 -3.02 -6.59 -11.15
CA ARG A 98 -4.15 -5.70 -11.48
C ARG A 98 -5.39 -6.55 -11.65
N TYR A 99 -6.45 -6.27 -10.90
CA TYR A 99 -7.70 -7.04 -10.91
C TYR A 99 -8.87 -6.22 -10.36
N ASN A 100 -10.07 -6.80 -10.33
CA ASN A 100 -11.27 -6.10 -9.90
C ASN A 100 -12.06 -6.83 -8.81
N LEU A 101 -12.56 -6.03 -7.87
CA LEU A 101 -13.61 -6.44 -6.93
C LEU A 101 -14.95 -5.87 -7.38
N GLN A 102 -16.03 -6.60 -7.09
CA GLN A 102 -17.39 -6.08 -7.16
C GLN A 102 -18.07 -6.28 -5.80
N THR A 103 -18.52 -5.18 -5.21
CA THR A 103 -19.23 -5.21 -3.92
C THR A 103 -20.60 -5.85 -4.06
N HIS A 104 -21.15 -6.32 -2.94
CA HIS A 104 -22.48 -6.93 -2.88
C HIS A 104 -23.62 -6.02 -3.40
N ASP A 105 -23.42 -4.71 -3.39
CA ASP A 105 -24.33 -3.67 -3.86
C ASP A 105 -23.90 -3.04 -5.20
N GLY A 106 -23.01 -3.72 -5.94
CA GLY A 106 -22.74 -3.50 -7.35
C GLY A 106 -21.65 -2.47 -7.69
N ALA A 107 -20.95 -1.90 -6.70
CA ALA A 107 -19.81 -1.01 -6.97
C ALA A 107 -18.60 -1.82 -7.45
N ASN A 108 -17.95 -1.33 -8.52
CA ASN A 108 -16.71 -1.91 -9.02
C ASN A 108 -15.51 -1.17 -8.39
N LEU A 109 -14.54 -1.95 -7.95
CA LEU A 109 -13.27 -1.45 -7.41
C LEU A 109 -12.14 -2.01 -8.26
N PHE A 110 -11.27 -1.15 -8.76
CA PHE A 110 -10.00 -1.54 -9.37
C PHE A 110 -8.96 -1.70 -8.27
N LEU A 111 -8.21 -2.80 -8.32
CA LEU A 111 -7.13 -3.08 -7.40
C LEU A 111 -5.81 -3.19 -8.15
N GLN A 112 -4.78 -2.58 -7.56
CA GLN A 112 -3.40 -2.86 -7.89
C GLN A 112 -2.68 -3.27 -6.60
N THR A 113 -2.08 -4.46 -6.58
CA THR A 113 -1.27 -4.91 -5.44
C THR A 113 0.14 -5.25 -5.86
N SER A 114 1.10 -5.03 -4.97
CA SER A 114 2.50 -5.35 -5.24
C SER A 114 3.25 -5.63 -3.96
N GLY A 115 4.16 -6.59 -3.95
CA GLY A 115 4.99 -6.84 -2.79
C GLY A 115 5.73 -8.17 -2.83
N ASN A 116 6.61 -8.37 -1.86
CA ASN A 116 7.56 -9.48 -1.88
C ASN A 116 7.08 -10.62 -0.98
N THR A 117 7.37 -11.83 -1.41
CA THR A 117 7.35 -13.01 -0.56
C THR A 117 8.56 -12.99 0.37
N ASN A 118 8.30 -13.25 1.64
CA ASN A 118 9.29 -13.41 2.69
C ASN A 118 9.86 -14.84 2.66
N PRO A 119 11.04 -15.07 3.27
CA PRO A 119 11.62 -16.42 3.36
C PRO A 119 10.74 -17.47 4.05
N ASP A 120 9.77 -17.05 4.87
CA ASP A 120 8.81 -17.95 5.53
C ASP A 120 7.59 -18.31 4.65
N GLY A 121 7.53 -17.81 3.42
CA GLY A 121 6.45 -18.05 2.46
C GLY A 121 5.25 -17.10 2.58
N THR A 122 5.21 -16.21 3.58
CA THR A 122 4.20 -15.14 3.63
C THR A 122 4.56 -14.03 2.65
N SER A 123 3.59 -13.24 2.19
CA SER A 123 3.89 -12.02 1.41
C SER A 123 3.26 -10.79 2.04
N HIS A 124 3.98 -9.67 1.98
CA HIS A 124 3.44 -8.36 2.36
C HIS A 124 3.16 -7.57 1.09
N LEU A 125 1.91 -7.15 0.93
CA LEU A 125 1.45 -6.43 -0.24
C LEU A 125 1.16 -4.98 0.11
N ARG A 126 1.56 -4.05 -0.75
CA ARG A 126 0.90 -2.76 -0.87
C ARG A 126 -0.41 -2.96 -1.64
N VAL A 127 -1.47 -2.29 -1.21
CA VAL A 127 -2.79 -2.35 -1.85
C VAL A 127 -3.23 -0.94 -2.25
N ILE A 128 -3.51 -0.74 -3.53
CA ILE A 128 -4.18 0.44 -4.06
C ILE A 128 -5.59 0.02 -4.45
N ILE A 129 -6.57 0.83 -4.08
CA ILE A 129 -7.98 0.65 -4.43
C ILE A 129 -8.45 1.92 -5.13
N GLU A 130 -9.09 1.76 -6.29
CA GLU A 130 -9.68 2.87 -7.03
C GLU A 130 -11.15 2.61 -7.34
N THR A 131 -11.98 3.62 -7.12
CA THR A 131 -13.40 3.58 -7.50
C THR A 131 -13.97 4.97 -7.72
N GLY A 132 -14.91 5.07 -8.66
CA GLY A 132 -15.73 6.26 -8.86
C GLY A 132 -17.07 6.21 -8.13
N ASP A 133 -17.38 5.14 -7.38
CA ASP A 133 -18.64 5.03 -6.67
C ASP A 133 -18.64 5.86 -5.38
N ASP A 134 -19.60 6.77 -5.26
CA ASP A 134 -19.69 7.72 -4.14
C ASP A 134 -19.78 7.03 -2.76
N ARG A 135 -20.38 5.83 -2.70
CA ARG A 135 -20.50 5.05 -1.44
C ARG A 135 -19.15 4.57 -0.92
N TYR A 136 -18.22 4.34 -1.84
CA TYR A 136 -16.91 3.74 -1.58
C TYR A 136 -15.75 4.69 -1.88
N TYR A 137 -16.02 5.95 -2.20
CA TYR A 137 -15.02 6.92 -2.64
C TYR A 137 -13.91 7.17 -1.60
N TRP A 138 -14.21 6.90 -0.32
CA TRP A 138 -13.25 6.98 0.78
C TRP A 138 -12.08 5.99 0.64
N LEU A 139 -12.26 4.87 -0.08
CA LEU A 139 -11.22 3.86 -0.32
C LEU A 139 -10.02 4.43 -1.10
N ASN A 140 -10.27 5.41 -1.99
CA ASN A 140 -9.24 6.00 -2.85
C ASN A 140 -8.09 6.67 -2.08
N ASN A 141 -8.31 7.03 -0.81
CA ASN A 141 -7.35 7.79 0.01
C ASN A 141 -6.70 6.95 1.11
N LEU A 142 -7.00 5.65 1.18
CA LEU A 142 -6.41 4.77 2.19
C LEU A 142 -4.96 4.44 1.84
N VAL A 143 -4.13 4.36 2.88
CA VAL A 143 -2.86 3.64 2.82
C VAL A 143 -3.13 2.22 3.31
N ALA A 144 -3.27 1.29 2.37
CA ALA A 144 -3.61 -0.09 2.65
C ALA A 144 -2.46 -1.06 2.36
N PHE A 145 -2.42 -2.15 3.13
CA PHE A 145 -1.47 -3.24 2.99
C PHE A 145 -2.14 -4.60 3.25
N GLY A 146 -1.60 -5.66 2.67
CA GLY A 146 -2.16 -7.01 2.74
C GLY A 146 -1.13 -8.02 3.23
N LEU A 147 -1.59 -9.00 3.99
CA LEU A 147 -0.81 -10.18 4.39
C LEU A 147 -1.35 -11.38 3.62
N LEU A 148 -0.53 -11.93 2.72
CA LEU A 148 -0.91 -13.02 1.83
C LEU A 148 -0.39 -14.37 2.34
N GLN A 149 -1.23 -15.39 2.24
CA GLN A 149 -0.93 -16.78 2.54
C GLN A 149 -1.57 -17.71 1.51
N LEU A 150 -0.89 -18.79 1.14
CA LEU A 150 -1.50 -19.90 0.39
C LEU A 150 -2.40 -20.71 1.33
N VAL A 151 -3.63 -20.99 0.92
CA VAL A 151 -4.60 -21.75 1.74
C VAL A 151 -4.90 -23.12 1.16
N ALA A 152 -5.06 -23.22 -0.16
CA ALA A 152 -5.37 -24.49 -0.82
C ALA A 152 -4.74 -24.56 -2.20
N THR A 153 -4.39 -25.78 -2.61
CA THR A 153 -3.90 -26.10 -3.95
C THR A 153 -4.75 -27.20 -4.52
N PHE A 154 -5.25 -26.97 -5.73
CA PHE A 154 -6.02 -27.93 -6.53
C PHE A 154 -5.22 -28.25 -7.80
N GLU A 155 -5.76 -29.10 -8.67
CA GLU A 155 -5.08 -29.52 -9.89
C GLU A 155 -4.88 -28.36 -10.89
N THR A 156 -5.86 -27.45 -10.98
CA THR A 156 -5.89 -26.38 -12.00
C THR A 156 -5.87 -24.97 -11.42
N TYR A 157 -6.03 -24.81 -10.12
CA TYR A 157 -6.03 -23.51 -9.45
C TYR A 157 -5.52 -23.60 -8.00
N VAL A 158 -5.15 -22.45 -7.45
CA VAL A 158 -4.83 -22.25 -6.04
C VAL A 158 -5.77 -21.23 -5.44
N THR A 159 -6.04 -21.35 -4.14
CA THR A 159 -6.74 -20.32 -3.37
C THR A 159 -5.77 -19.68 -2.39
N LEU A 160 -5.62 -18.36 -2.52
CA LEU A 160 -4.83 -17.51 -1.63
C LEU A 160 -5.75 -16.81 -0.65
N ARG A 161 -5.31 -16.61 0.59
CA ARG A 161 -5.96 -15.70 1.54
C ARG A 161 -5.13 -14.43 1.65
N ILE A 162 -5.80 -13.28 1.60
CA ILE A 162 -5.19 -11.98 1.82
C ILE A 162 -5.98 -11.25 2.90
N ASP A 163 -5.35 -11.00 4.05
CA ASP A 163 -5.91 -10.12 5.08
C ASP A 163 -5.45 -8.69 4.82
N VAL A 164 -6.38 -7.82 4.43
CA VAL A 164 -6.10 -6.41 4.08
C VAL A 164 -6.42 -5.49 5.25
N TRP A 165 -5.49 -4.60 5.52
CA TRP A 165 -5.51 -3.60 6.57
C TRP A 165 -5.26 -2.22 5.97
N HIS A 166 -5.69 -1.17 6.66
CA HIS A 166 -5.24 0.19 6.38
C HIS A 166 -4.63 0.83 7.62
N LEU A 167 -3.75 1.81 7.42
CA LEU A 167 -3.23 2.60 8.53
C LEU A 167 -4.37 3.29 9.27
N GLU A 168 -4.32 3.24 10.60
CA GLU A 168 -5.25 3.98 11.45
C GLU A 168 -5.06 5.48 11.19
N GLY A 169 -6.13 6.14 10.78
CA GLY A 169 -6.16 7.58 10.51
C GLY A 169 -6.93 8.34 11.59
N PRO A 170 -6.84 9.68 11.60
CA PRO A 170 -7.70 10.50 12.44
C PRO A 170 -9.16 10.22 12.09
N LYS A 171 -10.03 10.15 13.12
CA LYS A 171 -11.48 10.07 12.89
C LYS A 171 -11.92 11.29 12.08
N TYR A 172 -12.51 11.07 10.91
CA TYR A 172 -12.99 12.12 10.03
C TYR A 172 -14.46 11.87 9.70
N SER A 173 -15.32 12.78 10.16
CA SER A 173 -16.78 12.73 9.94
C SER A 173 -17.26 13.73 8.88
N GLY A 174 -16.32 14.27 8.10
CA GLY A 174 -16.60 15.30 7.10
C GLY A 174 -17.01 14.74 5.74
N THR A 175 -17.15 15.65 4.79
CA THR A 175 -17.46 15.37 3.38
C THR A 175 -16.28 15.82 2.53
N PHE A 176 -15.88 15.00 1.57
CA PHE A 176 -14.88 15.36 0.58
C PHE A 176 -15.35 16.55 -0.27
N VAL A 177 -14.42 17.21 -0.95
CA VAL A 177 -14.71 18.38 -1.81
C VAL A 177 -15.73 18.04 -2.90
N ASN A 178 -15.78 16.79 -3.36
CA ASN A 178 -16.75 16.30 -4.34
C ASN A 178 -18.11 15.86 -3.74
N GLY A 179 -18.35 16.08 -2.44
CA GLY A 179 -19.62 15.76 -1.79
C GLY A 179 -19.75 14.33 -1.26
N THR A 180 -18.76 13.46 -1.47
CA THR A 180 -18.80 12.09 -0.94
C THR A 180 -18.41 12.05 0.54
N LYS A 181 -18.93 11.09 1.30
CA LYS A 181 -18.64 10.96 2.74
C LYS A 181 -17.46 10.02 2.96
N TYR A 182 -16.69 10.30 4.01
CA TYR A 182 -15.70 9.36 4.51
C TYR A 182 -16.40 8.21 5.24
N GLY A 183 -16.09 6.97 4.88
CA GLY A 183 -16.91 5.80 5.21
C GLY A 183 -16.47 4.98 6.43
N LEU A 184 -15.75 5.59 7.38
CA LEU A 184 -15.31 4.93 8.63
C LEU A 184 -15.99 5.52 9.86
#